data_AF-A0A075FPW2-F1
#
_entry.id   AF-A0A075FPW2-F1
#
_cell.length_a   1.000
_cell.length_b   1.000
_cell.length_c   1.000
_cell.angle_alpha   90.00
_cell.angle_beta   90.00
_cell.angle_gamma   90.00
#
_symmetry.space_group_name_H-M   'P 1'
#
loop_
_entity.id
_entity.type
_entity.pdbx_description
1 polymer ?
#
loop_
_entity_poly.entity_id
_entity_poly.type
_entity_poly.pdbx_seq_one_letter_code
_entity_poly.pdbx_strand_id
1 'polypeptide(L)'
;MEELLEENSFDAIYTCGPELMMYKAVKLAMSNQIFVQASLERMMKCGIGICGSCCINDDLVCRDGTIFDGNHLMLNNEFGQFHRTKSGILEKI
;
A
#
# COMPACT_ATOMS: atom_id res chain seq x y z
N MET A 1 -5.68 -6.73 15.95
CA MET A 1 -5.96 -7.36 14.64
C MET A 1 -5.69 -8.85 14.73
N GLU A 2 -4.55 -9.28 15.30
CA GLU A 2 -4.26 -10.69 15.58
C GLU A 2 -5.40 -11.38 16.37
N GLU A 3 -5.80 -10.82 17.51
CA GLU A 3 -6.95 -11.34 18.30
C GLU A 3 -8.24 -11.51 17.46
N LEU A 4 -8.53 -10.57 16.55
CA LEU A 4 -9.71 -10.65 15.69
C LEU A 4 -9.63 -11.81 14.69
N LEU A 5 -8.42 -12.11 14.17
CA LEU A 5 -8.17 -13.20 13.23
C LEU A 5 -8.16 -14.58 13.91
N GLU A 6 -7.87 -14.63 15.22
CA GLU A 6 -7.95 -15.87 16.00
C GLU A 6 -9.40 -16.26 16.31
N GLU A 7 -10.25 -15.26 16.57
CA GLU A 7 -11.65 -15.48 16.95
C GLU A 7 -12.62 -15.57 15.76
N ASN A 8 -12.22 -15.09 14.58
CA ASN A 8 -13.09 -14.97 13.42
C ASN A 8 -12.38 -15.36 12.11
N SER A 9 -13.16 -15.90 11.17
CA SER A 9 -12.71 -16.09 9.79
C SER A 9 -13.15 -14.92 8.92
N PHE A 10 -12.24 -14.40 8.09
CA PHE A 10 -12.53 -13.35 7.11
C PHE A 10 -12.14 -13.81 5.71
N ASP A 11 -13.02 -13.62 4.74
CA ASP A 11 -12.72 -13.92 3.33
C ASP A 11 -11.76 -12.88 2.72
N ALA A 12 -11.85 -11.63 3.21
CA ALA A 12 -11.12 -10.50 2.65
C ALA A 12 -10.85 -9.40 3.69
N ILE A 13 -9.73 -8.70 3.52
CA ILE A 13 -9.36 -7.49 4.27
C ILE A 13 -9.15 -6.34 3.29
N TYR A 14 -9.74 -5.19 3.58
CA TYR A 14 -9.55 -3.95 2.83
C TYR A 14 -9.03 -2.88 3.78
N THR A 15 -7.99 -2.16 3.38
CA THR A 15 -7.38 -1.14 4.24
C THR A 15 -7.10 0.17 3.51
N CYS A 16 -7.26 1.26 4.24
CA CYS A 16 -6.87 2.62 3.87
C CYS A 16 -6.32 3.31 5.13
N GLY A 17 -5.45 4.30 4.95
CA GLY A 17 -4.88 5.08 6.06
C GLY A 17 -3.36 5.16 5.99
N PRO A 18 -2.68 5.49 7.12
CA PRO A 18 -1.24 5.66 7.12
C PRO A 18 -0.51 4.44 6.56
N GLU A 19 0.42 4.65 5.64
CA GLU A 19 1.02 3.56 4.86
C GLU A 19 1.75 2.53 5.74
N LEU A 20 2.40 2.97 6.83
CA LEU A 20 3.02 2.06 7.79
C LEU A 20 2.00 1.14 8.50
N MET A 21 0.80 1.65 8.77
CA MET A 21 -0.30 0.84 9.31
C MET A 21 -0.79 -0.16 8.26
N MET A 22 -1.03 0.30 7.03
CA MET A 22 -1.46 -0.57 5.94
C MET A 22 -0.44 -1.67 5.66
N TYR A 23 0.85 -1.37 5.66
CA TYR A 23 1.91 -2.37 5.49
C TYR A 23 1.84 -3.48 6.54
N LYS A 24 1.64 -3.13 7.81
CA LYS A 24 1.48 -4.14 8.89
C LYS A 24 0.21 -4.98 8.69
N ALA A 25 -0.90 -4.35 8.31
CA ALA A 25 -2.17 -5.03 8.06
C ALA A 25 -2.07 -5.99 6.85
N VAL A 26 -1.50 -5.54 5.73
CA VAL A 26 -1.26 -6.35 4.53
C VAL A 26 -0.34 -7.51 4.85
N LYS A 27 0.78 -7.26 5.55
CA LYS A 27 1.71 -8.32 5.94
C LYS A 27 1.04 -9.39 6.81
N LEU A 28 0.22 -8.98 7.77
CA LEU A 28 -0.52 -9.91 8.64
C LEU A 28 -1.59 -10.70 7.86
N ALA A 29 -2.32 -10.05 6.96
CA ALA A 29 -3.30 -10.73 6.11
C ALA A 29 -2.64 -11.77 5.20
N MET A 30 -1.53 -11.38 4.56
CA MET A 30 -0.74 -12.25 3.68
C MET A 30 -0.15 -13.46 4.42
N SER A 31 0.33 -13.29 5.66
CA SER A 31 0.83 -14.42 6.46
C SER A 31 -0.27 -15.41 6.87
N ASN A 32 -1.53 -14.95 6.92
CA ASN A 32 -2.70 -15.77 7.22
C ASN A 32 -3.43 -16.23 5.95
N GLN A 33 -2.86 -16.02 4.76
CA GLN A 33 -3.45 -16.39 3.47
C GLN A 33 -4.85 -15.78 3.22
N ILE A 34 -5.12 -14.61 3.79
CA ILE A 34 -6.37 -13.86 3.61
C ILE A 34 -6.20 -12.90 2.43
N PHE A 35 -7.18 -12.86 1.53
CA PHE A 35 -7.18 -11.89 0.44
C PHE A 35 -7.14 -10.47 1.01
N VAL A 36 -6.23 -9.63 0.52
CA VAL A 36 -6.09 -8.26 1.01
C VAL A 36 -5.87 -7.27 -0.11
N GLN A 37 -6.50 -6.10 0.01
CA GLN A 37 -6.25 -4.94 -0.83
C GLN A 37 -6.02 -3.69 0.02
N ALA A 38 -5.11 -2.83 -0.44
CA ALA A 38 -4.85 -1.54 0.19
C ALA A 38 -5.03 -0.39 -0.80
N SER A 39 -5.72 0.66 -0.35
CA SER A 39 -5.86 1.91 -1.09
C SER A 39 -4.70 2.84 -0.74
N LEU A 40 -3.74 2.97 -1.63
CA LEU A 40 -2.52 3.76 -1.41
C LEU A 40 -2.78 5.26 -1.60
N GLU A 41 -2.27 6.05 -0.66
CA GLU A 41 -2.28 7.51 -0.69
C GLU A 41 -0.86 8.03 -0.87
N ARG A 42 -0.42 8.21 -2.13
CA ARG A 42 0.87 8.82 -2.47
C ARG A 42 0.73 10.29 -2.87
N MET A 43 1.84 11.03 -2.87
CA MET A 43 1.85 12.42 -3.30
C MET A 43 1.49 12.58 -4.79
N MET A 44 0.22 12.87 -5.07
CA MET A 44 -0.27 13.12 -6.42
C MET A 44 -0.19 14.61 -6.77
N LYS A 45 0.52 14.93 -7.86
CA LYS A 45 0.49 16.28 -8.47
C LYS A 45 -0.44 16.32 -9.67
N CYS A 46 -0.13 15.53 -10.71
CA CYS A 46 -0.91 15.55 -11.94
C CYS A 46 -2.19 14.70 -11.90
N GLY A 47 -2.21 13.60 -11.14
CA GLY A 47 -3.34 12.66 -11.10
C GLY A 47 -3.65 11.90 -12.41
N ILE A 48 -2.84 12.07 -13.46
CA ILE A 48 -3.11 11.53 -14.81
C ILE A 48 -1.93 10.75 -15.40
N GLY A 49 -0.99 10.30 -14.56
CA GLY A 49 0.09 9.40 -14.97
C GLY A 49 1.26 10.01 -15.74
N ILE A 50 1.47 11.34 -15.71
CA ILE A 50 2.55 11.99 -16.47
C ILE A 50 3.74 12.49 -15.64
N CYS A 51 3.54 12.81 -14.35
CA CYS A 51 4.56 13.52 -13.55
C CYS A 51 5.43 12.63 -12.64
N GLY A 52 5.07 11.36 -12.43
CA GLY A 52 5.80 10.44 -11.56
C GLY A 52 5.80 10.75 -10.05
N SER A 53 5.15 11.83 -9.59
CA SER A 53 5.21 12.21 -8.16
C SER A 53 4.58 11.17 -7.22
N CYS A 54 3.61 10.41 -7.70
CA CYS A 54 2.94 9.36 -6.95
C CYS A 54 3.55 7.97 -7.21
N CYS A 55 4.77 7.89 -7.74
CA CYS A 55 5.34 6.59 -8.04
C CYS A 55 5.71 5.82 -6.77
N ILE A 56 5.63 4.50 -6.87
CA ILE A 56 6.09 3.54 -5.90
C ILE A 56 6.86 2.46 -6.67
N ASN A 57 8.19 2.50 -6.64
CA ASN A 57 9.01 1.88 -7.68
C ASN A 57 8.53 2.29 -9.10
N ASP A 58 8.20 1.32 -9.94
CA ASP A 58 7.81 1.51 -11.35
C ASP A 58 6.31 1.83 -11.51
N ASP A 59 5.49 1.61 -10.48
CA ASP A 59 4.06 1.86 -10.54
C ASP A 59 3.73 3.33 -10.28
N LEU A 60 2.83 3.90 -11.07
CA LEU A 60 2.22 5.19 -10.82
C LEU A 60 0.89 4.99 -10.11
N VAL A 61 0.82 5.29 -8.81
CA VAL A 61 -0.40 5.05 -8.00
C VAL A 61 -1.67 5.69 -8.60
N CYS A 62 -1.58 6.85 -9.26
CA CYS A 62 -2.73 7.49 -9.91
C CYS A 62 -3.20 6.84 -11.23
N ARG A 63 -2.43 5.91 -11.81
CA ARG A 63 -2.73 5.25 -13.10
C ARG A 63 -2.81 3.73 -12.96
N ASP A 64 -1.81 3.14 -12.32
CA ASP A 64 -1.65 1.69 -12.16
C ASP A 64 -2.35 1.20 -10.89
N GLY A 65 -2.59 2.10 -9.93
CA GLY A 65 -3.39 1.88 -8.71
C GLY A 65 -4.83 2.41 -8.82
N THR A 66 -5.43 3.00 -7.78
CA THR A 66 -4.95 3.33 -6.40
C THR A 66 -5.07 2.17 -5.40
N ILE A 67 -5.73 1.09 -5.81
CA ILE A 67 -5.95 -0.10 -5.01
C ILE A 67 -5.05 -1.20 -5.54
N PHE A 68 -4.22 -1.76 -4.66
CA PHE A 68 -3.29 -2.84 -5.00
C PHE A 68 -3.57 -4.05 -4.10
N ASP A 69 -3.34 -5.25 -4.62
CA ASP A 69 -3.44 -6.49 -3.84
C ASP A 69 -2.18 -6.75 -3.01
N GLY A 70 -2.34 -7.59 -1.98
CA GLY A 70 -1.25 -7.93 -1.06
C GLY A 70 -0.03 -8.57 -1.72
N ASN A 71 -0.17 -9.40 -2.76
CA ASN A 71 0.99 -10.00 -3.42
C ASN A 71 1.83 -8.93 -4.11
N HIS A 72 1.18 -8.04 -4.86
CA HIS A 72 1.83 -6.92 -5.54
C HIS A 72 2.57 -6.02 -4.53
N LEU A 73 1.89 -5.66 -3.44
CA LEU A 73 2.45 -4.78 -2.41
C LEU A 73 3.62 -5.41 -1.64
N MET A 74 3.59 -6.72 -1.37
CA MET A 74 4.67 -7.40 -0.66
C MET A 74 5.94 -7.59 -1.50
N LEU A 75 5.84 -7.52 -2.83
CA LEU A 75 7.00 -7.50 -3.74
C LEU A 75 7.60 -6.09 -3.88
N ASN A 76 6.85 -5.06 -3.52
CA ASN A 76 7.27 -3.66 -3.65
C ASN A 76 8.10 -3.23 -2.43
N ASN A 77 9.38 -2.93 -2.63
CA ASN A 77 10.30 -2.57 -1.55
C ASN A 77 10.12 -1.14 -0.99
N GLU A 78 9.33 -0.29 -1.65
CA GLU A 78 9.01 1.05 -1.17
C GLU A 78 7.78 1.07 -0.25
N PHE A 79 6.87 0.09 -0.40
CA PHE A 79 5.62 0.04 0.35
C PHE A 79 5.86 -0.08 1.86
N GLY A 80 5.39 0.91 2.62
CA GLY A 80 5.56 0.96 4.08
C GLY A 80 7.00 1.22 4.54
N GLN A 81 7.93 1.50 3.61
CA GLN A 81 9.34 1.77 3.91
C GLN A 81 9.75 3.18 3.50
N PHE A 82 9.34 3.63 2.30
CA PHE A 82 9.75 4.90 1.73
C PHE A 82 8.56 5.65 1.14
N HIS A 83 8.66 6.97 1.11
CA HIS A 83 7.71 7.85 0.45
C HIS A 83 8.42 9.01 -0.24
N ARG A 84 7.78 9.59 -1.26
CA ARG A 84 8.26 10.81 -1.90
C ARG A 84 7.64 12.04 -1.26
N THR A 85 8.48 13.00 -0.91
CA THR A 85 8.01 14.29 -0.39
C THR A 85 7.39 15.15 -1.49
N LYS A 86 6.86 16.32 -1.12
CA LYS A 86 6.29 17.30 -2.08
C LYS A 86 7.31 17.74 -3.15
N SER A 87 8.60 17.76 -2.83
CA SER A 87 9.69 18.07 -3.77
C SER A 87 10.16 16.84 -4.59
N GLY A 88 9.66 15.64 -4.30
CA GLY A 88 9.98 14.40 -5.01
C GLY A 88 11.18 13.62 -4.42
N ILE A 89 11.73 14.09 -3.29
CA ILE A 89 12.82 13.43 -2.57
C ILE A 89 12.28 12.15 -1.92
N LEU A 90 13.00 11.04 -2.06
CA LEU A 90 12.67 9.77 -1.42
C LEU A 90 13.15 9.76 0.04
N GLU A 91 12.22 9.58 0.97
CA GLU A 91 12.47 9.57 2.42
C GLU A 91 11.86 8.33 3.07
N LYS A 92 12.44 7.90 4.18
CA LYS A 92 11.91 6.76 4.93
C LYS A 92 10.60 7.16 5.63
N ILE A 93 9.63 6.25 5.66
CA ILE A 93 8.37 6.40 6.41
C ILE A 93 8.65 6.29 7.92
#